data_AF-A0A957Z0Y7-F1
#
_entry.id   AF-A0A957Z0Y7-F1
#
_cell.length_a   1.000
_cell.length_b   1.000
_cell.length_c   1.000
_cell.angle_alpha   90.00
_cell.angle_beta   90.00
_cell.angle_gamma   90.00
#
_symmetry.space_group_name_H-M   'P 1'
#
loop_
_entity.id
_entity.type
_entity.pdbx_description
1 polymer ?
#
loop_
_entity_poly.entity_id
_entity_poly.type
_entity_poly.pdbx_seq_one_letter_code
_entity_poly.pdbx_strand_id
1 'polypeptide(L)'
;MTGMNPKEFAGTALTIVQEDMKDLDEVVRLCFVALYTNGHVLLEGNPGLGKTALVRALGDTLGFAKGRIQFTPDLMPADITGTYIPIPRDGLMTLEFRPGPINTSLLLADEINRATPKTQSAMLEAMAEKQVTVLGESRKLPVPFMVLATQNPIDHEGTYTLPEAQSDRFMFKLLMP
;
A
#
# COMPACT_ATOMS: atom_id res chain seq x y z
N MET A 1 20.49 5.84 -13.84
CA MET A 1 19.41 5.55 -14.81
C MET A 1 19.10 6.72 -15.76
N THR A 2 19.89 7.81 -15.80
CA THR A 2 19.66 8.93 -16.73
C THR A 2 20.02 8.54 -18.16
N GLY A 3 19.13 8.82 -19.12
CA GLY A 3 19.35 8.57 -20.56
C GLY A 3 18.71 7.29 -21.12
N MET A 4 18.10 6.46 -20.28
CA MET A 4 17.32 5.29 -20.74
C MET A 4 15.96 5.72 -21.29
N ASN A 5 15.49 5.04 -22.33
CA ASN A 5 14.09 5.16 -22.73
C ASN A 5 13.17 4.42 -21.73
N PRO A 6 11.85 4.66 -21.74
CA PRO A 6 10.93 4.05 -20.78
C PRO A 6 10.96 2.52 -20.76
N LYS A 7 11.17 1.86 -21.91
CA LYS A 7 11.22 0.40 -22.01
C LYS A 7 12.51 -0.16 -21.40
N GLU A 8 13.64 0.49 -21.66
CA GLU A 8 14.94 0.14 -21.06
C GLU A 8 14.93 0.34 -19.56
N PHE A 9 14.37 1.45 -19.09
CA PHE A 9 14.21 1.70 -17.66
C PHE A 9 13.36 0.61 -17.01
N ALA A 10 12.19 0.29 -17.58
CA ALA A 10 11.29 -0.71 -17.02
C ALA A 10 11.93 -2.10 -16.98
N GLY A 11 12.64 -2.49 -18.04
CA GLY A 11 13.38 -3.76 -18.10
C GLY A 11 14.49 -3.82 -17.06
N THR A 12 15.29 -2.75 -16.95
CA THR A 12 16.41 -2.67 -16.00
C THR A 12 15.92 -2.72 -14.55
N ALA A 13 14.88 -1.94 -14.22
CA ALA A 13 14.30 -1.93 -12.88
C ALA A 13 13.71 -3.30 -12.51
N LEU A 14 13.05 -3.98 -13.45
CA LEU A 14 12.54 -5.33 -13.25
C LEU A 14 13.68 -6.31 -12.92
N THR A 15 14.75 -6.30 -13.71
CA THR A 15 15.90 -7.19 -13.49
C THR A 15 16.55 -6.95 -12.12
N ILE A 16 16.76 -5.70 -11.72
CA ILE A 16 17.35 -5.38 -10.40
C ILE A 16 16.52 -5.99 -9.26
N VAL A 17 15.19 -5.81 -9.29
CA VAL A 17 14.33 -6.32 -8.22
C VAL A 17 14.25 -7.86 -8.25
N GLN A 18 14.31 -8.50 -9.42
CA GLN A 18 14.36 -9.95 -9.52
C GLN A 18 15.65 -10.54 -8.94
N GLU A 19 16.79 -9.87 -9.14
CA GLU A 19 18.07 -10.28 -8.56
C GLU A 19 18.05 -10.20 -7.01
N ASP A 20 17.37 -9.19 -6.45
CA ASP A 20 17.20 -9.03 -5.01
C ASP A 20 16.19 -10.01 -4.39
N MET A 21 15.20 -10.47 -5.17
CA MET A 21 14.06 -11.26 -4.73
C MET A 21 14.08 -12.68 -5.32
N LYS A 22 14.94 -13.54 -4.78
CA LYS A 22 15.06 -14.95 -5.21
C LYS A 22 13.73 -15.69 -5.13
N ASP A 23 13.47 -16.50 -6.16
CA ASP A 23 12.28 -17.36 -6.29
C ASP A 23 10.94 -16.61 -6.37
N LEU A 24 10.97 -15.29 -6.60
CA LEU A 24 9.78 -14.43 -6.71
C LEU A 24 9.64 -13.74 -8.07
N ASP A 25 10.31 -14.25 -9.11
CA ASP A 25 10.36 -13.63 -10.43
C ASP A 25 8.99 -13.25 -10.99
N GLU A 26 8.01 -14.15 -10.85
CA GLU A 26 6.64 -13.90 -11.32
C GLU A 26 5.91 -12.87 -10.45
N VAL A 27 6.06 -12.94 -9.12
CA VAL A 27 5.46 -11.96 -8.20
C VAL A 27 5.98 -10.57 -8.49
N VAL A 28 7.30 -10.44 -8.65
CA VAL A 28 7.96 -9.17 -9.01
C VAL A 28 7.42 -8.67 -10.35
N ARG A 29 7.40 -9.53 -11.39
CA ARG A 29 6.89 -9.17 -12.72
C ARG A 29 5.45 -8.63 -12.64
N LEU A 30 4.56 -9.30 -11.92
CA LEU A 30 3.15 -8.89 -11.79
C LEU A 30 2.99 -7.61 -10.94
N CYS A 31 3.87 -7.37 -9.96
CA CYS A 31 3.91 -6.09 -9.26
C CYS A 31 4.30 -4.94 -10.21
N PHE A 32 5.28 -5.13 -11.09
CA PHE A 32 5.61 -4.12 -12.11
C PHE A 32 4.46 -3.89 -13.09
N VAL A 33 3.77 -4.96 -13.52
CA VAL A 33 2.57 -4.83 -14.36
C VAL A 33 1.52 -3.98 -13.66
N ALA A 34 1.17 -4.31 -12.41
CA ALA A 34 0.19 -3.55 -11.63
C ALA A 34 0.63 -2.09 -11.47
N LEU A 35 1.91 -1.82 -11.28
CA LEU A 35 2.42 -0.46 -11.08
C LEU A 35 2.24 0.40 -12.32
N TYR A 36 2.59 -0.13 -13.49
CA TYR A 36 2.45 0.59 -14.75
C TYR A 36 0.99 0.76 -15.20
N THR A 37 0.07 -0.04 -14.67
CA THR A 37 -1.37 0.03 -14.96
C THR A 37 -2.19 0.66 -13.82
N ASN A 38 -1.54 1.27 -12.82
CA ASN A 38 -2.16 1.89 -11.63
C ASN A 38 -3.02 0.93 -10.77
N GLY A 39 -2.72 -0.37 -10.82
CA GLY A 39 -3.33 -1.41 -10.03
C GLY A 39 -2.74 -1.57 -8.62
N HIS A 40 -3.43 -2.38 -7.82
CA HIS A 40 -3.04 -2.78 -6.47
C HIS A 40 -2.88 -4.31 -6.43
N VAL A 41 -2.08 -4.82 -5.49
CA VAL A 41 -1.80 -6.25 -5.37
C VAL A 41 -2.14 -6.74 -3.96
N LEU A 42 -2.81 -7.88 -3.91
CA LEU A 42 -3.07 -8.64 -2.69
C LEU A 42 -2.10 -9.83 -2.63
N LEU A 43 -1.26 -9.86 -1.61
CA LEU A 43 -0.24 -10.88 -1.37
C LEU A 43 -0.71 -11.85 -0.28
N GLU A 44 -1.04 -13.07 -0.67
CA GLU A 44 -1.39 -14.14 0.24
C GLU A 44 -0.17 -15.00 0.56
N GLY A 45 0.00 -15.34 1.83
CA GLY A 45 1.08 -16.24 2.27
C GLY A 45 1.44 -16.03 3.72
N ASN A 46 2.28 -16.92 4.25
CA ASN A 46 2.70 -16.87 5.65
C ASN A 46 3.59 -15.64 5.95
N PRO A 47 3.71 -15.24 7.24
CA PRO A 47 4.72 -14.28 7.67
C PRO A 47 6.14 -14.74 7.29
N GLY A 48 7.03 -13.80 6.99
CA GLY A 48 8.44 -14.09 6.70
C GLY A 48 8.78 -14.39 5.23
N LEU A 49 7.79 -14.48 4.33
CA LEU A 49 8.00 -14.78 2.90
C LEU A 49 8.50 -13.57 2.07
N GLY A 50 9.27 -12.66 2.65
CA GLY A 50 9.89 -11.56 1.90
C GLY A 50 8.95 -10.42 1.45
N LYS A 51 7.68 -10.37 1.86
CA LYS A 51 6.73 -9.29 1.48
C LYS A 51 7.25 -7.88 1.80
N THR A 52 7.85 -7.69 2.98
CA THR A 52 8.49 -6.42 3.36
C THR A 52 9.74 -6.14 2.53
N ALA A 53 10.50 -7.17 2.17
CA ALA A 53 11.68 -7.02 1.31
C ALA A 53 11.27 -6.60 -0.11
N LEU A 54 10.17 -7.15 -0.65
CA LEU A 54 9.63 -6.79 -1.96
C LEU A 54 9.28 -5.30 -2.06
N VAL A 55 8.56 -4.75 -1.07
CA VAL A 55 8.19 -3.31 -1.06
C VAL A 55 9.44 -2.42 -0.96
N ARG A 56 10.43 -2.84 -0.17
CA ARG A 56 11.71 -2.14 -0.07
C ARG A 56 12.45 -2.15 -1.40
N ALA A 57 12.65 -3.32 -2.00
CA ALA A 57 13.35 -3.49 -3.27
C ALA A 57 12.69 -2.66 -4.39
N LEU A 58 11.36 -2.73 -4.53
CA LEU A 58 10.60 -1.91 -5.48
C LEU A 58 10.81 -0.42 -5.23
N GLY A 59 10.62 0.03 -3.98
CA GLY A 59 10.68 1.46 -3.66
C GLY A 59 12.09 2.04 -3.73
N ASP A 60 13.11 1.27 -3.39
CA ASP A 60 14.51 1.69 -3.48
C ASP A 60 14.98 1.74 -4.94
N THR A 61 14.62 0.74 -5.75
CA THR A 61 14.95 0.68 -7.18
C THR A 61 14.29 1.81 -7.96
N LEU A 62 13.04 2.14 -7.65
CA LEU A 62 12.25 3.14 -8.35
C LEU A 62 12.34 4.56 -7.74
N GLY A 63 12.98 4.71 -6.58
CA GLY A 63 13.08 5.97 -5.87
C GLY A 63 11.75 6.46 -5.28
N PHE A 64 10.84 5.53 -4.97
CA PHE A 64 9.51 5.84 -4.45
C PHE A 64 9.50 5.94 -2.92
N ALA A 65 8.69 6.89 -2.43
CA ALA A 65 8.31 6.94 -1.04
C ALA A 65 7.57 5.64 -0.67
N LYS A 66 7.89 5.13 0.52
CA LYS A 66 7.34 3.89 1.06
C LYS A 66 6.61 4.18 2.37
N GLY A 67 5.41 3.62 2.51
CA GLY A 67 4.64 3.62 3.74
C GLY A 67 4.35 2.20 4.17
N ARG A 68 4.05 2.02 5.46
CA ARG A 68 3.63 0.73 6.00
C ARG A 68 2.51 0.96 7.00
N ILE A 69 1.49 0.11 6.92
CA ILE A 69 0.41 0.02 7.90
C ILE A 69 0.35 -1.43 8.35
N GLN A 70 0.36 -1.64 9.65
CA GLN A 70 0.03 -2.92 10.24
C GLN A 70 -1.44 -2.86 10.66
N PHE A 71 -2.28 -3.69 10.05
CA PHE A 71 -3.68 -3.76 10.44
C PHE A 71 -3.80 -4.52 11.74
N THR A 72 -4.47 -3.90 12.71
CA THR A 72 -4.75 -4.43 14.05
C THR A 72 -6.21 -4.16 14.40
N PRO A 73 -6.79 -4.87 15.38
CA PRO A 73 -8.20 -4.68 15.75
C PRO A 73 -8.55 -3.26 16.23
N ASP A 74 -7.57 -2.54 16.78
CA ASP A 74 -7.69 -1.19 17.32
C ASP A 74 -7.36 -0.08 16.31
N LEU A 75 -6.85 -0.41 15.13
CA LEU A 75 -6.50 0.56 14.09
C LEU A 75 -7.75 1.32 13.64
N MET A 76 -7.71 2.65 13.66
CA MET A 76 -8.82 3.50 13.23
C MET A 76 -8.63 4.00 11.78
N PRO A 77 -9.72 4.34 11.07
CA PRO A 77 -9.64 4.97 9.76
C PRO A 77 -8.69 6.18 9.68
N ALA A 78 -8.69 7.03 10.72
CA ALA A 78 -7.86 8.24 10.76
C ALA A 78 -6.35 7.93 10.90
N ASP A 79 -5.99 6.77 11.47
CA ASP A 79 -4.60 6.31 11.53
C ASP A 79 -4.07 5.89 10.15
N ILE A 80 -4.96 5.65 9.19
CA ILE A 80 -4.64 5.33 7.80
C ILE A 80 -4.59 6.62 6.96
N THR A 81 -5.67 7.39 6.98
CA THR A 81 -5.88 8.52 6.05
C THR A 81 -5.25 9.83 6.54
N GLY A 82 -5.05 9.94 7.85
CA GLY A 82 -4.59 11.16 8.51
C GLY A 82 -5.69 11.83 9.34
N THR A 83 -5.27 12.82 10.11
CA THR A 83 -6.14 13.52 11.05
C THR A 83 -5.74 14.99 11.13
N TYR A 84 -6.59 15.81 11.76
CA TYR A 84 -6.23 17.17 12.12
C TYR A 84 -5.78 17.21 13.57
N ILE A 85 -4.62 17.79 13.83
CA ILE A 85 -4.14 18.03 15.17
C ILE A 85 -4.18 19.52 15.49
N PRO A 86 -4.56 19.92 16.71
CA PRO A 86 -4.42 21.29 17.15
C PRO A 86 -2.93 21.62 17.34
N ILE A 87 -2.47 22.66 16.67
CA ILE A 87 -1.13 23.23 16.85
C ILE A 87 -1.23 24.70 17.29
N PRO A 88 -0.40 25.13 18.25
CA PRO A 88 -0.30 26.54 18.60
C PRO A 88 0.45 27.29 17.50
N ARG A 89 -0.17 28.35 16.97
CA ARG A 89 0.43 29.26 15.99
C ARG A 89 0.05 30.68 16.36
N ASP A 90 1.06 31.52 16.61
CA ASP A 90 0.89 32.94 16.96
C ASP A 90 -0.07 33.20 18.14
N GLY A 91 -0.07 32.30 19.13
CA GLY A 91 -0.93 32.40 20.32
C GLY A 91 -2.38 31.92 20.12
N LEU A 92 -2.74 31.44 18.93
CA LEU A 92 -4.04 30.83 18.63
C LEU A 92 -3.89 29.31 18.38
N MET A 93 -4.95 28.55 18.65
CA MET A 93 -5.02 27.14 18.28
C MET A 93 -5.53 27.02 16.84
N THR A 94 -4.72 26.43 15.96
CA THR A 94 -5.10 26.13 14.58
C THR A 94 -5.09 24.62 14.34
N LEU A 95 -5.99 24.11 13.49
CA LEU A 95 -5.98 22.71 13.09
C LEU A 95 -5.04 22.52 11.90
N GLU A 96 -4.03 21.67 12.05
CA GLU A 96 -3.13 21.28 10.96
C GLU A 96 -3.38 19.83 10.56
N PHE A 97 -3.54 19.59 9.27
CA PHE A 97 -3.67 18.24 8.75
C PHE A 97 -2.33 17.49 8.85
N ARG A 98 -2.35 16.33 9.50
CA ARG A 98 -1.25 15.37 9.52
C ARG A 98 -1.62 14.20 8.62
N PRO A 99 -0.94 14.03 7.47
CA PRO A 99 -1.24 12.93 6.57
C PRO A 99 -0.94 11.59 7.24
N GLY A 100 -1.80 10.62 6.99
CA GLY A 100 -1.56 9.25 7.41
C GLY A 100 -0.54 8.53 6.51
N PRO A 101 -0.09 7.33 6.91
CA PRO A 101 0.89 6.52 6.20
C PRO A 101 0.46 6.11 4.78
N ILE A 102 -0.83 6.19 4.44
CA ILE A 102 -1.33 5.96 3.08
C ILE A 102 -0.83 7.01 2.07
N ASN A 103 -0.41 8.18 2.55
CA ASN A 103 0.11 9.26 1.72
C ASN A 103 1.55 9.00 1.28
N THR A 104 1.71 7.99 0.42
CA THR A 104 2.98 7.45 -0.08
C THR A 104 2.80 6.94 -1.51
N SER A 105 3.89 6.60 -2.21
CA SER A 105 3.80 5.99 -3.55
C SER A 105 3.62 4.48 -3.50
N LEU A 106 4.35 3.80 -2.61
CA LEU A 106 4.19 2.37 -2.34
C LEU A 106 3.77 2.16 -0.89
N LEU A 107 2.64 1.51 -0.66
CA LEU A 107 2.13 1.19 0.66
C LEU A 107 2.14 -0.33 0.88
N LEU A 108 2.82 -0.79 1.93
CA LEU A 108 2.62 -2.13 2.46
C LEU A 108 1.49 -2.10 3.50
N ALA A 109 0.38 -2.77 3.21
CA ALA A 109 -0.73 -2.92 4.16
C ALA A 109 -0.74 -4.35 4.71
N ASP A 110 -0.11 -4.55 5.85
CA ASP A 110 0.07 -5.88 6.44
C ASP A 110 -1.18 -6.35 7.18
N GLU A 111 -1.56 -7.61 6.93
CA GLU A 111 -2.62 -8.34 7.62
C GLU A 111 -3.98 -7.62 7.61
N ILE A 112 -4.40 -7.16 6.43
CA ILE A 112 -5.59 -6.31 6.29
C ILE A 112 -6.86 -6.93 6.89
N ASN A 113 -6.92 -8.25 6.96
CA ASN A 113 -8.00 -9.00 7.59
C ASN A 113 -8.02 -8.92 9.13
N ARG A 114 -7.09 -8.22 9.80
CA ARG A 114 -7.09 -8.05 11.26
C ARG A 114 -7.77 -6.79 11.77
N ALA A 115 -8.08 -5.83 10.89
CA ALA A 115 -8.83 -4.63 11.28
C ALA A 115 -10.31 -4.75 10.92
N THR A 116 -11.13 -3.92 11.56
CA THR A 116 -12.58 -3.89 11.31
C THR A 116 -12.89 -3.55 9.85
N PRO A 117 -14.06 -3.96 9.32
CA PRO A 117 -14.49 -3.60 7.97
C PRO A 117 -14.49 -2.08 7.71
N LYS A 118 -14.80 -1.27 8.74
CA LYS A 118 -14.76 0.19 8.63
C LYS A 118 -13.33 0.71 8.40
N THR A 119 -12.35 0.15 9.09
CA THR A 119 -10.94 0.50 8.92
C THR A 119 -10.41 0.05 7.56
N GLN A 120 -10.77 -1.17 7.12
CA GLN A 120 -10.46 -1.66 5.78
C GLN A 120 -10.99 -0.73 4.68
N SER A 121 -12.25 -0.31 4.79
CA SER A 121 -12.89 0.59 3.83
C SER A 121 -12.16 1.92 3.64
N ALA A 122 -11.53 2.46 4.68
CA ALA A 122 -10.77 3.72 4.57
C ALA A 122 -9.59 3.62 3.58
N MET A 123 -8.88 2.47 3.60
CA MET A 123 -7.81 2.20 2.64
C MET A 123 -8.38 1.89 1.25
N LEU A 124 -9.45 1.08 1.17
CA LEU A 124 -10.06 0.67 -0.10
C LEU A 124 -10.70 1.83 -0.86
N GLU A 125 -11.28 2.80 -0.16
CA GLU A 125 -11.78 4.05 -0.73
C GLU A 125 -10.61 4.86 -1.32
N ALA A 126 -9.52 5.01 -0.57
CA ALA A 126 -8.33 5.70 -1.05
C ALA A 126 -7.68 5.00 -2.26
N MET A 127 -7.74 3.67 -2.34
CA MET A 127 -7.35 2.90 -3.53
C MET A 127 -8.20 3.23 -4.75
N ALA A 128 -9.52 3.29 -4.58
CA ALA A 128 -10.47 3.56 -5.66
C ALA A 128 -10.38 5.00 -6.15
N GLU A 129 -10.38 5.96 -5.22
CA GLU A 129 -10.47 7.40 -5.53
C GLU A 129 -9.10 8.06 -5.74
N LYS A 130 -8.00 7.37 -5.40
CA LYS A 130 -6.62 7.90 -5.45
C LYS A 130 -6.46 9.21 -4.66
N GLN A 131 -7.26 9.38 -3.62
CA GLN A 131 -7.26 10.53 -2.71
C GLN A 131 -7.76 10.11 -1.33
N VAL A 132 -7.50 10.92 -0.32
CA VAL A 132 -8.10 10.79 1.02
C VAL A 132 -8.99 11.99 1.31
N THR A 133 -10.15 11.75 1.91
CA THR A 133 -11.06 12.82 2.33
C THR A 133 -11.16 12.82 3.84
N VAL A 134 -10.78 13.93 4.48
CA VAL A 134 -10.84 14.08 5.95
C VAL A 134 -11.55 15.39 6.27
N LEU A 135 -12.64 15.30 7.05
CA LEU A 135 -13.51 16.42 7.40
C LEU A 135 -14.01 17.23 6.19
N GLY A 136 -14.36 16.53 5.10
CA GLY A 136 -14.88 17.14 3.87
C GLY A 136 -13.82 17.73 2.94
N GLU A 137 -12.54 17.70 3.32
CA GLU A 137 -11.43 18.14 2.45
C GLU A 137 -10.70 16.95 1.83
N SER A 138 -10.72 16.88 0.50
CA SER A 138 -10.05 15.84 -0.28
C SER A 138 -8.62 16.22 -0.65
N ARG A 139 -7.70 15.27 -0.53
CA ARG A 139 -6.28 15.42 -0.84
C ARG A 139 -5.82 14.27 -1.72
N LYS A 140 -5.27 14.61 -2.90
CA LYS A 140 -4.76 13.61 -3.84
C LYS A 140 -3.56 12.85 -3.26
N LEU A 141 -3.53 11.55 -3.49
CA LEU A 141 -2.37 10.73 -3.19
C LEU A 141 -1.25 10.96 -4.22
N PRO A 142 0.00 10.63 -3.89
CA PRO A 142 1.11 10.68 -4.83
C PRO A 142 0.85 9.87 -6.10
N VAL A 143 1.48 10.25 -7.21
CA VAL A 143 1.46 9.46 -8.45
C VAL A 143 2.90 9.01 -8.76
N PRO A 144 3.15 7.69 -8.90
CA PRO A 144 2.18 6.59 -8.76
C PRO A 144 1.77 6.33 -7.29
N PHE A 145 0.63 5.65 -7.11
CA PHE A 145 0.14 5.13 -5.83
C PHE A 145 -0.28 3.66 -5.99
N MET A 146 0.45 2.77 -5.32
CA MET A 146 0.18 1.34 -5.25
C MET A 146 0.07 0.88 -3.79
N VAL A 147 -0.86 -0.04 -3.57
CA VAL A 147 -1.01 -0.77 -2.31
C VAL A 147 -0.64 -2.23 -2.58
N LEU A 148 0.30 -2.73 -1.79
CA LEU A 148 0.65 -4.14 -1.65
C LEU A 148 0.06 -4.59 -0.32
N ALA A 149 -1.15 -5.16 -0.35
CA ALA A 149 -1.83 -5.62 0.85
C ALA A 149 -1.48 -7.08 1.14
N THR A 150 -1.47 -7.48 2.40
CA THR A 150 -1.23 -8.87 2.78
C THR A 150 -2.39 -9.42 3.58
N GLN A 151 -2.75 -10.67 3.30
CA GLN A 151 -3.71 -11.42 4.09
C GLN A 151 -3.07 -12.72 4.55
N ASN A 152 -3.29 -13.04 5.82
CA ASN A 152 -2.97 -14.37 6.33
C ASN A 152 -4.19 -15.27 6.07
N PRO A 153 -4.05 -16.37 5.32
CA PRO A 153 -5.18 -17.24 4.95
C PRO A 153 -5.75 -18.03 6.13
N ILE A 154 -5.04 -18.10 7.26
CA ILE A 154 -5.51 -18.81 8.45
C ILE A 154 -6.53 -17.92 9.19
N ASP A 155 -7.75 -18.41 9.29
CA ASP A 155 -8.81 -17.77 10.07
C ASP A 155 -8.49 -17.98 11.57
N HIS A 156 -8.25 -16.87 12.26
CA HIS A 156 -8.04 -16.85 13.71
C HIS A 156 -9.19 -16.08 14.34
N GLU A 157 -9.51 -16.33 15.61
CA GLU A 157 -10.49 -15.49 16.30
C GLU A 157 -10.10 -14.01 16.19
N GLY A 158 -11.02 -13.18 15.70
CA GLY A 158 -10.79 -11.75 15.50
C GLY A 158 -10.29 -11.34 14.11
N THR A 159 -10.36 -12.20 13.09
CA THR A 159 -10.17 -11.80 11.69
C THR A 159 -11.48 -11.45 10.97
N TYR A 160 -11.41 -10.45 10.09
CA TYR A 160 -12.45 -9.97 9.18
C TYR A 160 -11.98 -10.16 7.75
N THR A 161 -12.37 -11.27 7.13
CA THR A 161 -12.04 -11.56 5.73
C THR A 161 -12.58 -10.46 4.81
N LEU A 162 -11.80 -10.08 3.79
CA LEU A 162 -12.32 -9.20 2.74
C LEU A 162 -13.46 -9.92 2.01
N PRO A 163 -14.65 -9.31 1.89
CA PRO A 163 -15.66 -9.79 0.96
C PRO A 163 -15.11 -9.82 -0.47
N GLU A 164 -15.61 -10.73 -1.30
CA GLU A 164 -15.19 -10.90 -2.70
C GLU A 164 -15.20 -9.56 -3.47
N ALA A 165 -16.27 -8.79 -3.32
CA ALA A 165 -16.39 -7.47 -3.93
C ALA A 165 -15.28 -6.49 -3.52
N GLN A 166 -14.68 -6.65 -2.34
CA GLN A 166 -13.55 -5.84 -1.88
C GLN A 166 -12.22 -6.39 -2.39
N SER A 167 -12.04 -7.72 -2.44
CA SER A 167 -10.84 -8.32 -3.03
C SER A 167 -10.73 -8.05 -4.54
N ASP A 168 -11.84 -7.91 -5.25
CA ASP A 168 -11.87 -7.59 -6.68
C ASP A 168 -11.29 -6.20 -7.02
N ARG A 169 -11.12 -5.33 -6.00
CA ARG A 169 -10.44 -4.04 -6.17
C ARG A 169 -8.92 -4.19 -6.33
N PHE A 170 -8.37 -5.38 -6.04
CA PHE A 170 -6.98 -5.70 -6.32
C PHE A 170 -6.86 -6.30 -7.72
N MET A 171 -5.91 -5.79 -8.50
CA MET A 171 -5.67 -6.25 -9.86
C MET A 171 -5.12 -7.67 -9.88
N PHE A 172 -4.25 -7.98 -8.92
CA PHE A 172 -3.70 -9.32 -8.76
C PHE A 172 -3.85 -9.79 -7.33
N LYS A 173 -4.19 -11.07 -7.21
CA LYS A 173 -4.10 -11.84 -5.98
C LYS A 173 -2.98 -12.87 -6.17
N LEU A 174 -1.85 -12.64 -5.52
CA LEU A 174 -0.62 -13.41 -5.71
C LEU A 174 -0.33 -14.25 -4.48
N LEU A 175 -0.01 -15.52 -4.72
CA LEU A 175 0.47 -16.43 -3.68
C LEU A 175 1.98 -16.26 -3.54
N MET A 176 2.43 -16.02 -2.31
CA MET A 176 3.84 -16.09 -1.96
C MET A 176 4.23 -17.58 -1.78
N PRO A 177 5.33 -18.02 -2.39
CA PRO A 177 5.80 -19.40 -2.33
C PRO A 177 6.23 -19.84 -0.92
#